data_AF-A0A6P0LY38-F1
#
_entry.id   AF-A0A6P0LY38-F1
#
_cell.length_a   1.000
_cell.length_b   1.000
_cell.length_c   1.000
_cell.angle_alpha   90.00
_cell.angle_beta   90.00
_cell.angle_gamma   90.00
#
_symmetry.space_group_name_H-M   'P 1'
#
loop_
_entity.id
_entity.type
_entity.pdbx_description
1 polymer ?
#
loop_
_entity_poly.entity_id
_entity_poly.type
_entity_poly.pdbx_seq_one_letter_code
_entity_poly.pdbx_strand_id
1 'polypeptide(L)'
;MFLCGWLLINTLRLNAAASAPVDTFFVLGGSIRREMHVAELAKQYPDKRILISHGSPDPCIWLIFQREMASSEQVWLEKCANSTFGNFFFSIPIFRRWGVRKVQLITSGTHLPRAQWMGQILLGAHGIWVDTELVQEKGIPGNL
;
A
#
# COMPACT_ATOMS: atom_id res chain seq x y z
N MET A 1 -23.77 -23.21 -3.06
CA MET A 1 -24.35 -22.40 -1.96
C MET A 1 -23.28 -21.60 -1.20
N PHE A 2 -22.14 -22.18 -0.83
CA PHE A 2 -21.07 -21.48 -0.09
C PHE A 2 -20.40 -20.31 -0.83
N LEU A 3 -20.14 -20.44 -2.14
CA LEU A 3 -19.51 -19.37 -2.93
C LEU A 3 -20.40 -18.12 -3.02
N CYS A 4 -21.70 -18.27 -3.27
CA CYS A 4 -22.62 -17.15 -3.35
C CYS A 4 -22.73 -16.41 -2.01
N GLY A 5 -22.79 -17.15 -0.88
CA GLY A 5 -22.79 -16.56 0.45
C GLY A 5 -21.51 -15.79 0.75
N TRP A 6 -20.35 -16.36 0.41
CA TRP A 6 -19.05 -15.69 0.56
C TRP A 6 -18.95 -14.42 -0.29
N LEU A 7 -19.36 -14.49 -1.56
CA LEU A 7 -19.37 -13.34 -2.46
C LEU A 7 -20.25 -12.22 -1.90
N LEU A 8 -21.47 -12.53 -1.44
CA LEU A 8 -22.36 -11.56 -0.83
C LEU A 8 -21.73 -10.88 0.39
N ILE A 9 -21.16 -11.67 1.31
CA ILE A 9 -20.48 -11.14 2.50
C ILE A 9 -19.30 -10.25 2.11
N ASN A 10 -18.51 -10.66 1.11
CA ASN A 10 -17.34 -9.90 0.68
C ASN A 10 -17.74 -8.58 0.02
N THR A 11 -18.78 -8.59 -0.81
CA THR A 11 -19.33 -7.36 -1.42
C THR A 11 -19.82 -6.38 -0.35
N LEU A 12 -20.53 -6.87 0.68
CA LEU A 12 -20.97 -6.02 1.79
C LEU A 12 -19.78 -5.43 2.57
N ARG A 13 -18.74 -6.23 2.82
CA ARG A 13 -17.50 -5.76 3.45
C ARG A 13 -16.82 -4.68 2.64
N LEU A 14 -16.66 -4.87 1.33
CA LEU A 14 -16.03 -3.90 0.45
C LEU A 14 -16.82 -2.60 0.38
N ASN A 15 -18.15 -2.68 0.27
CA ASN A 15 -18.99 -1.50 0.26
C ASN A 15 -18.87 -0.68 1.56
N ALA A 16 -18.87 -1.36 2.70
CA ALA A 16 -18.64 -0.71 4.00
C ALA A 16 -17.23 -0.11 4.09
N ALA A 17 -16.21 -0.83 3.60
CA ALA A 17 -14.83 -0.37 3.60
C ALA A 17 -14.60 0.85 2.68
N ALA A 18 -15.32 0.97 1.57
CA ALA A 18 -15.18 2.09 0.63
C ALA A 18 -15.40 3.46 1.30
N SER A 19 -16.37 3.53 2.22
CA SER A 19 -16.71 4.76 2.96
C SER A 19 -15.96 4.90 4.29
N ALA A 20 -15.14 3.92 4.66
CA ALA A 20 -14.35 4.00 5.89
C ALA A 20 -13.15 4.97 5.73
N PRO A 21 -12.62 5.50 6.84
CA PRO A 21 -11.33 6.18 6.82
C PRO A 21 -10.21 5.25 6.33
N VAL A 22 -9.17 5.83 5.72
CA VAL A 22 -7.95 5.08 5.36
C VAL A 22 -7.29 4.55 6.64
N ASP A 23 -7.06 3.23 6.72
CA ASP A 23 -6.41 2.60 7.87
C ASP A 23 -4.87 2.61 7.73
N THR A 24 -4.36 2.56 6.49
CA THR A 24 -2.92 2.39 6.22
C THR A 24 -2.52 2.96 4.87
N PHE A 25 -1.35 3.60 4.82
CA PHE A 25 -0.69 3.94 3.57
C PHE A 25 0.10 2.73 3.07
N PHE A 26 -0.16 2.32 1.83
CA PHE A 26 0.52 1.19 1.21
C PHE A 26 1.37 1.65 0.03
N VAL A 27 2.69 1.55 0.16
CA VAL A 27 3.66 2.09 -0.81
C VAL A 27 4.28 0.95 -1.59
N LEU A 28 4.16 1.00 -2.92
CA LEU A 28 4.87 0.08 -3.79
C LEU A 28 6.28 0.62 -4.06
N GLY A 29 7.28 -0.23 -3.91
CA GLY A 29 8.67 0.07 -4.24
C GLY A 29 8.93 0.31 -5.72
N GLY A 30 10.17 0.69 -6.04
CA GLY A 30 10.63 1.02 -7.40
C GLY A 30 10.89 2.50 -7.64
N SER A 31 10.65 3.38 -6.65
CA SER A 31 10.98 4.80 -6.74
C SER A 31 11.06 5.47 -5.38
N ILE A 32 12.19 6.14 -5.14
CA ILE A 32 12.44 6.94 -3.94
C ILE A 32 11.44 8.10 -3.78
N ARG A 33 10.78 8.54 -4.86
CA ARG A 33 9.78 9.63 -4.79
C ARG A 33 8.55 9.22 -4.00
N ARG A 34 8.13 7.95 -4.08
CA ARG A 34 6.99 7.44 -3.30
C ARG A 34 7.34 7.35 -1.82
N GLU A 35 8.60 7.03 -1.53
CA GLU A 35 9.12 6.94 -0.16
C GLU A 35 9.26 8.34 0.48
N MET A 36 9.77 9.34 -0.26
CA MET A 36 9.76 10.73 0.19
C MET A 36 8.32 11.25 0.39
N HIS A 37 7.41 10.92 -0.54
CA HIS A 37 6.00 11.32 -0.43
C HIS A 37 5.34 10.75 0.82
N VAL A 38 5.53 9.45 1.10
CA VAL A 38 4.95 8.85 2.30
C VAL A 38 5.61 9.35 3.59
N ALA A 39 6.89 9.73 3.55
CA ALA A 39 7.54 10.36 4.70
C ALA A 39 6.91 11.73 5.03
N GLU A 40 6.53 12.52 4.02
CA GLU A 40 5.77 13.75 4.25
C GLU A 40 4.37 13.46 4.81
N LEU A 41 3.69 12.42 4.31
CA LEU A 41 2.40 11.99 4.88
C LEU A 41 2.53 11.53 6.34
N ALA A 42 3.64 10.89 6.70
CA ALA A 42 3.89 10.45 8.09
C ALA A 42 3.95 11.63 9.06
N LYS A 43 4.38 12.82 8.62
CA LYS A 43 4.36 14.03 9.44
C LYS A 43 2.94 14.55 9.66
N GLN A 44 2.10 14.46 8.63
CA GLN A 44 0.71 14.91 8.69
C GLN A 44 -0.19 13.93 9.47
N TYR A 45 0.16 12.65 9.44
CA TYR A 45 -0.59 11.56 10.05
C TYR A 45 0.32 10.65 10.90
N PRO A 46 0.85 11.15 12.04
CA PRO A 46 1.87 10.44 12.83
C PRO A 46 1.41 9.07 13.36
N ASP A 47 0.11 8.89 13.60
CA ASP A 47 -0.45 7.63 14.09
C ASP A 47 -0.82 6.65 12.96
N LYS A 48 -0.66 7.05 11.69
CA LYS A 48 -1.06 6.21 10.55
C LYS A 48 0.02 5.20 10.23
N ARG A 49 -0.37 3.93 10.15
CA ARG A 49 0.52 2.86 9.70
C ARG A 49 0.89 3.05 8.24
N ILE A 50 2.15 2.79 7.95
CA ILE A 50 2.73 2.78 6.61
C ILE A 50 3.32 1.40 6.37
N LEU A 51 2.93 0.75 5.28
CA LEU A 51 3.58 -0.45 4.78
C LEU A 51 4.28 -0.13 3.46
N ILE A 52 5.60 -0.32 3.42
CA ILE A 52 6.40 -0.16 2.21
C ILE A 52 6.80 -1.54 1.72
N SER A 53 6.31 -1.93 0.55
CA SER A 53 6.60 -3.23 -0.06
C SER A 53 7.67 -3.08 -1.12
N HIS A 54 8.78 -3.79 -0.90
CA HIS A 54 9.99 -3.78 -1.71
C HIS A 54 10.56 -2.37 -1.99
N GLY A 55 10.56 -1.50 -0.97
CA GLY A 55 11.17 -0.16 -1.04
C GLY A 55 12.70 -0.19 -1.12
N SER A 56 13.32 0.99 -1.00
CA SER A 56 14.77 1.15 -0.97
C SER A 56 15.43 0.26 0.11
N PRO A 57 16.61 -0.29 -0.15
CA PRO A 57 17.31 -1.14 0.81
C PRO A 57 17.78 -0.34 2.03
N ASP A 58 17.99 -1.01 3.16
CA ASP A 58 18.61 -0.39 4.33
C ASP A 58 20.06 0.03 3.99
N PRO A 59 20.54 1.18 4.49
CA PRO A 59 19.85 2.12 5.38
C PRO A 59 19.04 3.21 4.64
N CYS A 60 18.98 3.18 3.31
CA CYS A 60 18.45 4.26 2.48
C CYS A 60 17.02 4.65 2.87
N ILE A 61 16.14 3.67 3.08
CA ILE A 61 14.75 3.94 3.46
C ILE A 61 14.64 4.76 4.75
N TRP A 62 15.43 4.43 5.78
CA TRP A 62 15.39 5.15 7.05
C TRP A 62 16.01 6.54 6.96
N LEU A 63 17.05 6.71 6.12
CA LEU A 63 17.64 8.01 5.85
C LEU A 63 16.65 8.98 5.20
N ILE A 64 15.67 8.48 4.44
CA ILE A 64 14.60 9.33 3.87
C ILE A 64 13.73 9.89 5.00
N PHE A 65 13.22 9.03 5.89
CA PHE A 65 12.40 9.50 7.02
C PHE A 65 13.17 10.46 7.93
N GLN A 66 14.46 10.17 8.19
CA GLN A 66 15.32 11.07 8.95
C GLN A 66 15.49 12.43 8.27
N ARG A 67 15.76 12.44 6.95
CA ARG A 67 15.94 13.67 6.17
C ARG A 67 14.67 14.52 6.14
N GLU A 68 13.51 13.89 6.00
CA GLU A 68 12.22 14.58 6.02
C GLU A 68 11.75 14.97 7.43
N MET A 69 12.54 14.62 8.47
CA MET A 69 12.17 14.82 9.88
C MET A 69 10.82 14.17 10.23
N ALA A 70 10.58 12.99 9.64
CA ALA A 70 9.38 12.19 9.79
C ALA A 70 9.62 11.02 10.77
N SER A 71 8.63 10.72 11.61
CA SER A 71 8.69 9.53 12.46
C SER A 71 8.63 8.26 11.62
N SER A 72 9.51 7.30 11.92
CA SER A 72 9.52 5.98 11.32
C SER A 72 8.85 4.90 12.19
N GLU A 73 8.29 5.26 13.35
CA GLU A 73 7.74 4.31 14.32
C GLU A 73 6.56 3.50 13.77
N GLN A 74 5.75 4.09 12.90
CA GLN A 74 4.61 3.44 12.25
C GLN A 74 4.95 2.86 10.87
N VAL A 75 6.23 2.81 10.50
CA VAL A 75 6.70 2.36 9.19
C VAL A 75 7.17 0.92 9.26
N TRP A 76 6.56 0.08 8.43
CA TRP A 76 6.88 -1.33 8.29
C TRP A 76 7.36 -1.63 6.89
N LEU A 77 8.33 -2.52 6.78
CA LEU A 77 8.92 -2.92 5.50
C LEU A 77 8.53 -4.37 5.19
N GLU A 78 7.91 -4.59 4.03
CA GLU A 78 7.75 -5.90 3.41
C GLU A 78 8.86 -6.04 2.36
N LYS A 79 9.69 -7.09 2.45
CA LYS A 79 10.95 -7.24 1.68
C LYS A 79 11.01 -8.48 0.77
N CYS A 80 9.96 -9.30 0.76
CA CYS A 80 9.91 -10.57 0.05
C CYS A 80 9.43 -10.44 -1.40
N ALA A 81 8.66 -9.42 -1.72
CA ALA A 81 8.14 -9.23 -3.07
C ALA A 81 9.26 -9.04 -4.11
N ASN A 82 9.03 -9.50 -5.35
CA ASN A 82 9.93 -9.29 -6.50
C ASN A 82 9.14 -8.91 -7.77
N SER A 83 7.86 -8.62 -7.61
CA SER A 83 6.91 -8.35 -8.69
C SER A 83 5.74 -7.56 -8.15
N THR A 84 4.95 -6.93 -9.04
CA THR A 84 3.72 -6.24 -8.62
C THR A 84 2.76 -7.18 -7.90
N PHE A 85 2.59 -8.42 -8.38
CA PHE A 85 1.78 -9.44 -7.68
C PHE A 85 2.34 -9.73 -6.28
N GLY A 86 3.65 -9.95 -6.18
CA GLY A 86 4.34 -10.21 -4.92
C GLY A 86 4.08 -9.11 -3.88
N ASN A 87 4.10 -7.84 -4.30
CA ASN A 87 3.88 -6.72 -3.39
C ASN A 87 2.56 -6.84 -2.64
N PHE A 88 1.48 -7.17 -3.35
CA PHE A 88 0.17 -7.37 -2.73
C PHE A 88 0.10 -8.70 -1.98
N PHE A 89 0.59 -9.79 -2.58
CA PHE A 89 0.52 -11.14 -2.00
C PHE A 89 1.16 -11.22 -0.62
N PHE A 90 2.38 -10.69 -0.46
CA PHE A 90 3.09 -10.70 0.82
C PHE A 90 2.55 -9.67 1.82
N SER A 91 1.84 -8.63 1.35
CA SER A 91 1.22 -7.62 2.21
C SER A 91 -0.13 -8.07 2.82
N ILE A 92 -0.86 -8.98 2.16
CA ILE A 92 -2.15 -9.51 2.66
C ILE A 92 -2.09 -10.02 4.11
N PRO A 93 -1.15 -10.92 4.50
CA PRO A 93 -1.11 -11.41 5.89
C PRO A 93 -0.84 -10.30 6.91
N ILE A 94 -0.09 -9.26 6.53
CA ILE A 94 0.19 -8.09 7.37
C ILE A 94 -1.10 -7.29 7.57
N PHE A 95 -1.80 -6.95 6.49
CA PHE A 95 -3.06 -6.22 6.55
C PHE A 95 -4.15 -6.94 7.33
N ARG A 96 -4.25 -8.27 7.16
CA ARG A 96 -5.20 -9.09 7.94
C ARG A 96 -4.89 -9.07 9.43
N ARG A 97 -3.61 -9.17 9.82
CA ARG A 97 -3.19 -9.06 11.22
C ARG A 97 -3.51 -7.68 11.81
N TRP A 98 -3.36 -6.64 11.00
CA TRP A 98 -3.66 -5.27 11.40
C TRP A 98 -5.14 -4.92 11.43
N GLY A 99 -6.02 -5.78 10.88
CA GLY A 99 -7.44 -5.48 10.74
C GLY A 99 -7.73 -4.38 9.74
N VAL A 100 -6.85 -4.18 8.75
CA VAL A 100 -7.01 -3.16 7.71
C VAL A 100 -8.23 -3.47 6.86
N ARG A 101 -9.07 -2.46 6.65
CA ARG A 101 -10.25 -2.50 5.78
C ARG A 101 -10.06 -1.59 4.58
N LYS A 102 -9.29 -0.51 4.70
CA LYS A 102 -9.04 0.42 3.59
C LYS A 102 -7.57 0.85 3.55
N VAL A 103 -6.96 0.70 2.37
CA VAL A 103 -5.61 1.21 2.10
C VAL A 103 -5.66 2.37 1.11
N GLN A 104 -4.73 3.31 1.30
CA GLN A 104 -4.35 4.28 0.28
C GLN A 104 -3.09 3.76 -0.41
N LEU A 105 -3.25 3.28 -1.64
CA LEU A 105 -2.17 2.76 -2.47
C LEU A 105 -1.40 3.92 -3.10
N ILE A 106 -0.14 4.09 -2.67
CA ILE A 106 0.79 5.08 -3.19
C ILE A 106 1.61 4.42 -4.31
N THR A 107 1.36 4.86 -5.52
CA THR A 107 2.03 4.37 -6.73
C THR A 107 2.23 5.52 -7.73
N SER A 108 2.81 5.25 -8.88
CA SER A 108 3.00 6.27 -9.92
C SER A 108 2.12 6.02 -11.13
N GLY A 109 1.93 7.06 -11.94
CA GLY A 109 1.02 7.02 -13.09
C GLY A 109 1.37 5.93 -14.11
N THR A 110 2.64 5.62 -14.31
CA THR A 110 3.10 4.57 -15.23
C THR A 110 2.79 3.16 -14.73
N HIS A 111 2.74 2.95 -13.41
CA HIS A 111 2.40 1.67 -12.80
C HIS A 111 0.93 1.55 -12.38
N LEU A 112 0.18 2.65 -12.41
CA LEU A 112 -1.18 2.73 -11.87
C LEU A 112 -2.10 1.64 -12.42
N PRO A 113 -2.21 1.38 -13.74
CA PRO A 113 -3.16 0.39 -14.22
C PRO A 113 -2.89 -0.98 -13.57
N ARG A 114 -1.66 -1.47 -13.65
CA ARG A 114 -1.29 -2.77 -13.10
C ARG A 114 -1.47 -2.83 -11.59
N ALA A 115 -1.01 -1.81 -10.87
CA ALA A 115 -1.08 -1.74 -9.41
C ALA A 115 -2.53 -1.66 -8.92
N GLN A 116 -3.37 -0.85 -9.57
CA GLN A 116 -4.78 -0.69 -9.23
C GLN A 116 -5.56 -1.98 -9.47
N TRP A 117 -5.42 -2.59 -10.65
CA TRP A 117 -6.09 -3.87 -10.96
C TRP A 117 -5.68 -4.96 -9.96
N MET A 118 -4.38 -5.09 -9.70
CA MET A 118 -3.87 -6.11 -8.78
C MET A 118 -4.35 -5.87 -7.34
N GLY A 119 -4.35 -4.61 -6.88
CA GLY A 119 -4.85 -4.24 -5.56
C GLY A 119 -6.35 -4.50 -5.41
N GLN A 120 -7.16 -4.06 -6.36
CA GLN A 120 -8.61 -4.28 -6.33
C GLN A 120 -8.98 -5.76 -6.35
N ILE A 121 -8.26 -6.59 -7.12
CA ILE A 121 -8.52 -8.03 -7.17
C ILE A 121 -8.03 -8.72 -5.89
N LEU A 122 -6.75 -8.57 -5.55
CA LEU A 122 -6.14 -9.34 -4.46
C LEU A 122 -6.58 -8.85 -3.08
N LEU A 123 -6.50 -7.55 -2.82
CA LEU A 123 -6.96 -6.98 -1.54
C LEU A 123 -8.49 -7.02 -1.46
N GLY A 124 -9.19 -6.81 -2.58
CA GLY A 124 -10.64 -6.89 -2.64
C GLY A 124 -11.18 -8.28 -2.33
N ALA A 125 -10.51 -9.35 -2.76
CA ALA A 125 -10.85 -10.73 -2.37
C ALA A 125 -10.73 -10.97 -0.84
N HIS A 126 -10.02 -10.10 -0.11
CA HIS A 126 -9.92 -10.12 1.34
C HIS A 126 -10.80 -9.08 2.03
N GLY A 127 -11.70 -8.42 1.30
CA GLY A 127 -12.60 -7.40 1.85
C GLY A 127 -11.93 -6.07 2.17
N ILE A 128 -10.76 -5.81 1.56
CA ILE A 128 -9.98 -4.59 1.74
C ILE A 128 -10.20 -3.67 0.54
N TRP A 129 -10.66 -2.45 0.80
CA TRP A 129 -10.82 -1.40 -0.20
C TRP A 129 -9.49 -0.72 -0.52
N VAL A 130 -9.34 -0.29 -1.78
CA VAL A 130 -8.13 0.35 -2.28
C VAL A 130 -8.49 1.68 -2.93
N ASP A 131 -8.08 2.78 -2.30
CA ASP A 131 -7.98 4.07 -2.96
C ASP A 131 -6.56 4.25 -3.52
N THR A 132 -6.42 5.00 -4.61
CA THR A 132 -5.12 5.22 -5.26
C THR A 132 -4.70 6.67 -5.15
N GLU A 133 -3.45 6.90 -4.76
CA GLU A 133 -2.82 8.23 -4.78
C GLU A 133 -1.60 8.19 -5.69
N LEU A 134 -1.54 9.15 -6.61
CA LEU A 134 -0.51 9.23 -7.63
C LEU A 134 0.62 10.14 -7.23
N VAL A 135 1.82 9.56 -7.20
CA VAL A 135 3.07 10.32 -7.07
C VAL A 135 3.64 10.58 -8.45
N GLN A 136 3.97 11.84 -8.73
CA GLN A 136 4.61 12.23 -9.98
C GLN A 136 6.06 11.74 -10.02
N GLU A 137 6.41 10.97 -11.05
CA GLU A 137 7.75 10.42 -11.25
C GLU A 137 8.37 10.95 -12.54
N LYS A 138 9.66 11.29 -12.47
CA LYS A 138 10.50 11.57 -13.64
C LYS A 138 11.44 10.38 -13.82
N GLY A 139 11.31 9.63 -14.91
CA GLY A 139 12.23 8.54 -15.26
C GLY A 139 11.55 7.28 -15.81
N ILE A 140 12.38 6.28 -16.15
CA ILE A 140 11.93 4.94 -16.59
C ILE A 140 11.43 4.18 -15.35
N PRO A 141 10.24 3.56 -15.39
CA PRO A 141 9.70 2.81 -14.26
C PRO A 141 10.65 1.71 -13.76
N GLY A 142 10.86 1.64 -12.44
CA GLY A 142 11.51 0.51 -11.81
C GLY A 142 10.57 -0.70 -11.80
N ASN A 143 11.07 -1.85 -12.27
CA ASN A 143 10.34 -3.11 -12.44
C ASN A 143 9.24 -3.06 -13.52
N LEU A 144 9.65 -3.40 -14.76
CA LEU A 144 8.75 -3.82 -15.83
C LEU A 144 7.98 -5.08 -15.44
#